data_AF-A0A4U6RAS5-F1
#
_entry.id   AF-A0A4U6RAS5-F1
#
_cell.length_a   1.000
_cell.length_b   1.000
_cell.length_c   1.000
_cell.angle_alpha   90.00
_cell.angle_beta   90.00
_cell.angle_gamma   90.00
#
_symmetry.space_group_name_H-M   'P 1'
#
loop_
_entity.id
_entity.type
_entity.pdbx_description
1 polymer ?
#
loop_
_entity_poly.entity_id
_entity_poly.type
_entity_poly.pdbx_seq_one_letter_code
_entity_poly.pdbx_strand_id
1 'polypeptide(L)'
;MENAAADRIAVRLDEGNDPYGLIVTDLVALIGHVQTSLRLIEAAITREAVLAERQADTGIVVRDDVTPRCLTASTALKARDAGLGAALDRLRDSWAPARLLN
;
A
#
# COMPACT_ATOMS: atom_id res chain seq x y z
N MET A 1 14.65 -10.72 -55.80
CA MET A 1 15.24 -9.79 -54.81
C MET A 1 14.07 -9.25 -53.98
N GLU A 2 13.59 -10.09 -53.07
CA GLU A 2 12.35 -9.89 -52.32
C GLU A 2 12.70 -9.54 -50.86
N ASN A 3 12.04 -8.51 -50.34
CA ASN A 3 12.48 -7.72 -49.20
C ASN A 3 12.36 -8.45 -47.86
N ALA A 4 13.46 -9.03 -47.38
CA ALA A 4 13.60 -9.59 -46.03
C ALA A 4 13.71 -8.54 -44.90
N ALA A 5 13.49 -7.26 -45.20
CA ALA A 5 13.66 -6.16 -44.24
C ALA A 5 12.38 -5.68 -43.57
N ALA A 6 11.19 -6.02 -44.09
CA ALA A 6 9.91 -5.58 -43.53
C ALA A 6 9.41 -6.47 -42.37
N ASP A 7 9.79 -7.75 -42.37
CA ASP A 7 9.33 -8.72 -41.37
C ASP A 7 10.04 -8.53 -40.01
N ARG A 8 11.25 -7.96 -40.01
CA ARG A 8 12.04 -7.75 -38.79
C ARG A 8 11.64 -6.51 -37.99
N ILE A 9 10.74 -5.68 -38.52
CA ILE A 9 10.25 -4.47 -37.84
C ILE A 9 9.04 -4.78 -36.94
N ALA A 10 8.32 -5.88 -37.18
CA ALA A 10 7.22 -6.32 -36.32
C ALA A 10 7.68 -6.87 -34.95
N VAL A 11 8.97 -7.26 -34.82
CA VAL A 11 9.54 -7.88 -33.61
C VAL A 11 10.05 -6.85 -32.59
N ARG A 12 9.78 -5.55 -32.79
CA ARG A 12 10.28 -4.47 -31.90
C ARG A 12 9.18 -3.53 -31.40
N LEU A 13 7.92 -3.93 -31.50
CA LEU A 13 6.86 -3.30 -30.73
C LEU A 13 6.80 -3.95 -29.35
N ASP A 14 7.62 -3.37 -28.47
CA ASP A 14 7.17 -3.03 -27.13
C ASP A 14 7.11 -4.13 -26.06
N GLU A 15 8.20 -4.89 -25.90
CA GLU A 15 8.42 -5.72 -24.70
C GLU A 15 8.60 -4.91 -23.39
N GLY A 16 8.55 -3.56 -23.47
CA GLY A 16 8.79 -2.65 -22.34
C GLY A 16 7.58 -1.85 -21.86
N ASN A 17 6.51 -1.75 -22.64
CA ASN A 17 5.28 -1.05 -22.27
C ASN A 17 4.09 -2.00 -22.42
N ASP A 18 4.08 -3.03 -21.57
CA ASP A 18 2.82 -3.64 -21.16
C ASP A 18 2.07 -2.60 -20.30
N PRO A 19 1.02 -1.93 -20.84
CA PRO A 19 0.30 -0.90 -20.12
C PRO A 19 -0.37 -1.47 -18.86
N TYR A 20 -0.72 -2.76 -18.86
CA TYR A 20 -1.27 -3.44 -17.68
C TYR A 20 -0.20 -3.59 -16.58
N GLY A 21 1.02 -4.00 -16.93
CA GLY A 21 2.15 -4.08 -16.01
C GLY A 21 2.53 -2.72 -15.39
N LEU A 22 2.46 -1.64 -16.16
CA LEU A 22 2.69 -0.29 -15.65
C LEU A 22 1.59 0.13 -14.65
N ILE A 23 0.32 -0.12 -14.97
CA ILE A 23 -0.81 0.17 -14.07
C ILE A 23 -0.70 -0.64 -12.77
N VAL A 24 -0.37 -1.94 -12.85
CA VAL A 24 -0.21 -2.80 -11.68
C VAL A 24 0.98 -2.34 -10.83
N THR A 25 2.10 -1.98 -11.45
CA THR A 25 3.29 -1.48 -10.75
C THR A 25 3.00 -0.16 -10.02
N ASP A 26 2.32 0.77 -10.69
CA ASP A 26 1.90 2.05 -10.09
C ASP A 26 0.93 1.83 -8.92
N LEU A 27 -0.05 0.94 -9.09
CA LEU A 27 -0.99 0.59 -8.03
C LEU A 27 -0.30 -0.06 -6.82
N VAL A 28 0.69 -0.93 -7.05
CA VAL A 28 1.51 -1.53 -5.98
C VAL A 28 2.30 -0.44 -5.24
N ALA A 29 2.92 0.49 -5.97
CA ALA A 29 3.67 1.60 -5.38
C ALA A 29 2.75 2.53 -4.55
N LEU A 30 1.56 2.86 -5.08
CA LEU A 30 0.58 3.68 -4.40
C LEU A 30 0.08 3.01 -3.12
N ILE A 31 -0.25 1.72 -3.17
CA ILE A 31 -0.68 0.99 -1.97
C ILE A 31 0.44 0.95 -0.93
N GLY A 32 1.68 0.66 -1.33
CA GLY A 32 2.82 0.69 -0.40
C GLY A 32 3.06 2.07 0.23
N HIS A 33 2.86 3.14 -0.53
CA HIS A 33 2.90 4.50 0.00
C HIS A 33 1.80 4.77 1.04
N VAL A 34 0.55 4.37 0.74
CA VAL A 34 -0.57 4.51 1.67
C VAL A 34 -0.30 3.71 2.96
N GLN A 35 0.19 2.47 2.87
CA GLN A 35 0.56 1.67 4.04
C GLN A 35 1.63 2.35 4.89
N THR A 36 2.63 2.97 4.26
CA THR A 36 3.66 3.75 4.96
C THR A 36 3.04 4.94 5.69
N SER A 37 2.12 5.66 5.06
CA SER A 37 1.39 6.77 5.67
C SER A 37 0.55 6.31 6.87
N LEU A 38 -0.17 5.18 6.76
CA LEU A 38 -0.95 4.61 7.87
C LEU A 38 -0.06 4.30 9.08
N ARG A 39 1.15 3.75 8.88
CA ARG A 39 2.11 3.48 9.96
C ARG A 39 2.62 4.75 10.64
N LEU A 40 2.84 5.82 9.87
CA LEU A 40 3.22 7.12 10.42
C LEU A 40 2.10 7.72 11.28
N ILE A 41 0.85 7.60 10.83
CA ILE A 41 -0.33 8.04 11.60
C ILE A 41 -0.45 7.22 12.89
N GLU A 42 -0.30 5.89 12.83
CA GLU A 42 -0.35 5.04 14.02
C GLU A 42 0.76 5.36 15.03
N ALA A 43 1.97 5.66 14.56
CA ALA A 43 3.07 6.10 15.41
C ALA A 43 2.79 7.45 16.07
N ALA A 44 2.18 8.39 15.34
CA ALA A 44 1.76 9.69 15.90
C ALA A 44 0.68 9.52 16.97
N ILE A 45 -0.32 8.68 16.72
CA ILE A 45 -1.39 8.35 17.68
C ILE A 45 -0.79 7.75 18.96
N THR A 46 0.14 6.81 18.84
CA THR A 46 0.78 6.16 19.99
C THR A 46 1.61 7.17 20.80
N ARG A 47 2.30 8.09 20.12
CA ARG A 47 3.04 9.17 20.79
C ARG A 47 2.11 10.12 21.56
N GLU A 48 0.98 10.49 20.98
CA GLU A 48 -0.01 11.35 21.65
C GLU A 48 -0.63 10.67 22.88
N ALA A 49 -0.92 9.37 22.81
CA ALA A 49 -1.39 8.60 23.96
C ALA A 49 -0.39 8.63 25.13
N VAL A 50 0.91 8.40 24.85
CA VAL A 50 1.97 8.45 25.88
C VAL A 50 2.13 9.86 26.48
N LEU A 51 1.93 10.92 25.68
CA LEU A 51 1.95 12.30 26.19
C LEU A 51 0.75 12.59 27.09
N ALA A 52 -0.43 12.11 26.74
CA ALA A 52 -1.64 12.24 27.55
C ALA A 52 -1.51 11.52 28.90
N GLU A 53 -0.93 10.31 28.92
CA GLU A 53 -0.62 9.57 30.16
C GLU A 53 0.32 10.37 31.09
N ARG A 54 1.37 10.99 30.54
CA ARG A 54 2.30 11.82 31.32
C ARG A 54 1.66 13.10 31.88
N GLN A 55 0.63 13.63 31.21
CA GLN A 55 -0.11 14.81 31.67
C GLN A 55 -1.11 14.45 32.78
N ALA A 56 -1.71 13.26 32.76
CA ALA A 56 -2.51 12.77 33.87
C ALA A 56 -1.69 12.66 35.18
N ASP A 57 -0.40 12.34 35.07
CA ASP A 57 0.55 12.26 36.19
C ASP A 57 0.86 13.62 36.86
N THR A 58 0.52 14.75 36.21
CA THR A 58 0.66 16.10 36.80
C THR A 58 -0.50 16.51 37.71
N GLY A 59 -1.40 15.58 38.04
CA GLY A 59 -2.47 15.78 39.02
C GLY A 59 -3.70 16.51 38.46
N ILE A 60 -3.73 16.80 37.17
CA ILE A 60 -4.92 17.32 36.47
C ILE A 60 -5.70 16.10 35.98
N VAL A 61 -6.82 15.79 36.64
CA VAL A 61 -7.75 14.72 36.23
C VAL A 61 -8.50 15.20 34.98
N VAL A 62 -7.87 15.06 33.82
CA VAL A 62 -8.52 15.23 32.51
C VAL A 62 -9.29 13.94 32.20
N ARG A 63 -10.56 14.06 31.85
CA ARG A 63 -11.36 12.95 31.34
C ARG A 63 -10.68 12.39 30.09
N ASP A 64 -10.25 11.14 30.15
CA ASP A 64 -9.52 10.49 29.06
C ASP A 64 -10.44 10.13 27.88
N ASP A 65 -10.79 11.15 27.10
CA ASP A 65 -11.52 10.98 25.84
C ASP A 65 -10.54 10.72 24.66
N VAL A 66 -9.23 10.73 24.90
CA VAL A 66 -8.17 10.61 23.87
C VAL A 66 -7.82 9.14 23.63
N THR A 67 -7.59 8.36 24.69
CA THR A 67 -7.21 6.94 24.55
C THR A 67 -8.25 6.10 23.80
N PRO A 68 -9.57 6.18 24.10
CA PRO A 68 -10.57 5.40 23.37
C PRO A 68 -10.65 5.76 21.88
N ARG A 69 -10.45 7.04 21.54
CA ARG A 69 -10.44 7.52 20.15
C ARG A 69 -9.18 7.07 19.42
N CYS A 70 -8.03 7.12 20.08
CA CYS A 70 -6.77 6.60 19.56
C CYS A 70 -6.87 5.10 19.27
N LEU A 71 -7.43 4.30 20.18
CA LEU A 71 -7.65 2.87 19.96
C LEU A 71 -8.60 2.59 18.79
N THR A 72 -9.67 3.37 18.67
CA THR A 72 -10.60 3.27 17.54
C THR A 72 -9.92 3.62 16.21
N ALA A 73 -9.08 4.66 16.21
CA ALA A 73 -8.32 5.04 15.03
C ALA A 73 -7.29 3.96 14.66
N SER A 74 -6.49 3.46 15.61
CA SER A 74 -5.52 2.39 15.38
C SER A 74 -6.15 1.09 14.88
N THR A 75 -7.31 0.69 15.41
CA THR A 75 -8.04 -0.49 14.91
C THR A 75 -8.55 -0.30 13.48
N ALA A 76 -9.08 0.87 13.15
CA ALA A 76 -9.47 1.19 11.78
C ALA A 76 -8.27 1.21 10.82
N LEU A 77 -7.12 1.77 11.24
CA LEU A 77 -5.88 1.78 10.45
C LEU A 77 -5.38 0.36 10.17
N LYS A 78 -5.36 -0.52 11.19
CA LYS A 78 -4.96 -1.93 11.03
C LYS A 78 -5.86 -2.70 10.07
N ALA A 79 -7.18 -2.49 10.14
CA ALA A 79 -8.11 -3.12 9.21
C ALA A 79 -7.86 -2.67 7.76
N ARG A 80 -7.50 -1.40 7.56
CA ARG A 80 -7.14 -0.86 6.24
C ARG A 80 -5.81 -1.39 5.74
N ASP A 81 -4.79 -1.48 6.59
CA ASP A 81 -3.49 -2.05 6.24
C ASP A 81 -3.62 -3.53 5.83
N ALA A 82 -4.40 -4.31 6.57
CA ALA A 82 -4.70 -5.71 6.23
C ALA A 82 -5.45 -5.84 4.89
N GLY A 83 -6.44 -4.98 4.64
CA GLY A 83 -7.17 -4.95 3.37
C GLY A 83 -6.28 -4.55 2.18
N LEU A 84 -5.36 -3.61 2.38
CA LEU A 84 -4.38 -3.19 1.37
C LEU A 84 -3.36 -4.29 1.10
N GLY A 85 -2.89 -5.00 2.13
CA GLY A 85 -2.02 -6.17 1.98
C GLY A 85 -2.69 -7.26 1.16
N ALA A 86 -3.95 -7.60 1.46
CA ALA A 86 -4.71 -8.58 0.68
C ALA A 86 -4.94 -8.13 -0.78
N ALA A 87 -5.11 -6.82 -1.02
CA ALA A 87 -5.20 -6.28 -2.38
C ALA A 87 -3.87 -6.40 -3.14
N LEU A 88 -2.74 -6.12 -2.48
CA LEU A 88 -1.40 -6.30 -3.05
C LEU A 88 -1.13 -7.76 -3.41
N ASP A 89 -1.45 -8.69 -2.51
CA ASP A 89 -1.25 -10.12 -2.76
C ASP A 89 -2.05 -10.57 -3.99
N ARG A 90 -3.32 -10.16 -4.11
CA ARG A 90 -4.14 -10.45 -5.29
C ARG A 90 -3.60 -9.82 -6.58
N LEU A 91 -3.09 -8.59 -6.52
CA LEU A 91 -2.47 -7.93 -7.68
C LEU A 91 -1.22 -8.68 -8.12
N ARG A 92 -0.39 -9.11 -7.16
CA ARG A 92 0.82 -9.90 -7.44
C ARG A 92 0.48 -11.30 -7.97
N ASP A 93 -0.56 -11.94 -7.46
CA ASP A 93 -1.06 -13.22 -7.95
C ASP A 93 -1.63 -13.09 -9.36
N SER A 94 -2.30 -11.98 -9.68
CA SER A 94 -2.78 -11.68 -11.04
C SER A 94 -1.67 -11.38 -12.03
N TRP A 95 -0.51 -10.93 -11.53
CA TRP A 95 0.70 -10.68 -12.32
C TRP A 95 1.62 -11.90 -12.41
N ALA A 96 1.46 -12.92 -11.54
CA ALA A 96 2.24 -14.14 -11.59
C ALA A 96 2.12 -14.70 -13.02
N PRO A 97 3.21 -14.67 -13.81
CA PRO A 97 3.14 -14.52 -15.26
C PRO A 97 2.40 -15.71 -15.83
N ALA A 98 1.12 -15.51 -16.19
CA ALA A 98 0.24 -16.46 -16.86
C ALA A 98 0.75 -17.91 -16.70
N ARG A 99 0.91 -18.36 -15.44
CA ARG A 99 1.55 -19.65 -15.16
C ARG A 99 0.48 -20.68 -15.49
N LEU A 100 0.49 -21.07 -16.75
CA LEU A 100 -0.19 -22.17 -17.45
C LEU A 100 -0.59 -21.71 -18.87
N LEU A 101 0.37 -21.20 -19.65
CA LEU A 101 0.51 -21.71 -21.00
C LEU A 101 1.11 -23.13 -20.88
N ASN A 102 0.24 -24.11 -20.63
CA ASN A 102 0.40 -25.55 -20.92
C ASN A 102 -0.96 -26.23 -20.73
#